data_AF-A0A1H5HWX5-F1
#
_entry.id   AF-A0A1H5HWX5-F1
#
_cell.length_a   1.000
_cell.length_b   1.000
_cell.length_c   1.000
_cell.angle_alpha   90.00
_cell.angle_beta   90.00
_cell.angle_gamma   90.00
#
_symmetry.space_group_name_H-M   'P 1'
#
loop_
_entity.id
_entity.type
_entity.pdbx_description
1 polymer ?
#
loop_
_entity_poly.entity_id
_entity_poly.type
_entity_poly.pdbx_seq_one_letter_code
_entity_poly.pdbx_strand_id
1 'polypeptide(L)'
;MVGKGFVLAISKKWKKPEEEYREWHKSEESFKLGAVQFVKVENNLWVANLIGEHKIRKDSTGTPPIRYKAIEQGLKKVQEKAKELNASVHMPRIGCGLAGGSWDKLEQIINKELSHHEIPITVYDFD
;
A
#
# COMPACT_ATOMS: atom_id res chain seq x y z
N MET A 1 8.15 2.54 12.96
CA MET A 1 8.88 3.69 12.37
C MET A 1 8.13 4.07 11.10
N VAL A 2 7.66 5.31 10.96
CA VAL A 2 7.04 5.77 9.71
C VAL A 2 8.19 6.04 8.73
N GLY A 3 8.16 5.37 7.58
CA GLY A 3 9.33 5.07 6.76
C GLY A 3 10.00 6.25 6.08
N LYS A 4 11.20 6.01 5.55
CA LYS A 4 11.84 6.88 4.55
C LYS A 4 11.10 6.73 3.21
N GLY A 5 11.06 7.79 2.38
CA GLY A 5 10.46 7.76 1.04
C GLY A 5 9.05 8.37 0.98
N PHE A 6 8.16 7.81 0.14
CA PHE A 6 6.85 8.37 -0.24
C PHE A 6 5.95 8.74 0.94
N VAL A 7 6.03 8.02 2.07
CA VAL A 7 5.24 8.33 3.27
C VAL A 7 5.54 9.74 3.79
N LEU A 8 6.77 10.23 3.68
CA LEU A 8 7.12 11.60 4.07
C LEU A 8 6.42 12.66 3.20
N ALA A 9 6.23 12.38 1.91
CA ALA A 9 5.51 13.28 1.01
C ALA A 9 4.02 13.37 1.36
N ILE A 10 3.39 12.22 1.68
CA ILE A 10 2.00 12.17 2.15
C ILE A 10 1.87 12.91 3.48
N SER A 11 2.70 12.61 4.47
CA SER A 11 2.67 13.25 5.80
C SER A 11 2.93 14.76 5.75
N LYS A 12 3.73 15.24 4.79
CA LYS A 12 3.97 16.67 4.59
C LYS A 12 2.71 17.40 4.10
N LYS A 13 1.88 16.74 3.28
CA LYS A 13 0.65 17.34 2.75
C LYS A 13 -0.56 17.13 3.66
N TRP A 14 -0.71 15.93 4.23
CA TRP A 14 -1.81 15.57 5.13
C TRP A 14 -1.28 14.77 6.32
N LYS A 15 -1.50 15.26 7.54
CA LYS A 15 -1.06 14.57 8.77
C LYS A 15 -1.93 13.36 9.12
N LYS A 16 -3.23 13.46 8.83
CA LYS A 16 -4.26 12.50 9.22
C LYS A 16 -3.95 11.03 8.86
N PRO A 17 -3.48 10.69 7.64
CA PRO A 17 -3.14 9.30 7.31
C PRO A 17 -2.04 8.69 8.20
N GLU A 18 -1.08 9.50 8.61
CA GLU A 18 0.00 9.04 9.50
C GLU A 18 -0.52 8.86 10.94
N GLU A 19 -1.32 9.81 11.43
CA GLU A 19 -1.91 9.76 12.77
C GLU A 19 -2.80 8.52 12.93
N GLU A 20 -3.72 8.30 11.99
CA GLU A 20 -4.61 7.13 12.00
C GLU A 20 -3.86 5.81 11.83
N TYR A 21 -2.77 5.78 11.05
CA TYR A 21 -1.93 4.60 10.94
C TYR A 21 -1.23 4.28 12.27
N ARG A 22 -0.71 5.31 12.96
CA ARG A 22 -0.04 5.13 14.25
C ARG A 22 -0.99 4.65 15.32
N GLU A 23 -2.22 5.17 15.35
CA GLU A 23 -3.27 4.70 16.24
C GLU A 23 -3.65 3.24 15.95
N TRP A 24 -3.83 2.91 14.67
CA TRP A 24 -4.14 1.54 14.24
C TRP A 24 -3.02 0.55 14.58
N HIS A 25 -1.75 0.95 14.42
CA HIS A 25 -0.61 0.14 14.85
C HIS A 25 -0.57 -0.03 16.38
N LYS A 26 -0.94 0.98 17.15
CA LYS A 26 -0.95 0.91 18.63
C LYS A 26 -2.09 0.03 19.16
N SER A 27 -3.24 0.01 18.48
CA SER A 27 -4.37 -0.79 18.92
C SER A 27 -4.18 -2.28 18.65
N GLU A 28 -3.31 -2.65 17.71
CA GLU A 28 -3.09 -4.01 17.18
C GLU A 28 -4.36 -4.67 16.58
N GLU A 29 -5.50 -3.99 16.64
CA GLU A 29 -6.79 -4.49 16.18
C GLU A 29 -6.81 -4.59 14.66
N SER A 30 -6.92 -5.82 14.16
CA SER A 30 -6.88 -6.11 12.71
C SER A 30 -5.63 -5.59 12.00
N PHE A 31 -4.56 -5.23 12.73
CA PHE A 31 -3.30 -4.76 12.18
C PHE A 31 -2.44 -5.96 11.73
N LYS A 32 -2.71 -6.45 10.51
CA LYS A 32 -2.06 -7.65 9.96
C LYS A 32 -1.77 -7.51 8.48
N LEU A 33 -0.89 -8.37 7.97
CA LEU A 33 -0.57 -8.47 6.55
C LEU A 33 -1.85 -8.52 5.69
N GLY A 34 -1.89 -7.71 4.63
CA GLY A 34 -3.02 -7.59 3.72
C GLY A 34 -4.21 -6.81 4.27
N ALA A 35 -4.10 -6.23 5.47
CA ALA A 35 -5.06 -5.25 5.95
C ALA A 35 -4.82 -3.89 5.26
N VAL A 36 -5.90 -3.12 5.10
CA VAL A 36 -5.89 -1.79 4.50
C VAL A 36 -6.74 -0.88 5.36
N GLN A 37 -6.20 0.29 5.72
CA GLN A 37 -6.94 1.38 6.32
C GLN A 37 -7.14 2.48 5.27
N PHE A 38 -8.39 2.91 5.06
CA PHE A 38 -8.73 3.97 4.11
C PHE A 38 -9.02 5.27 4.85
N VAL A 39 -8.19 6.29 4.59
CA VAL A 39 -8.26 7.58 5.26
C VAL A 39 -8.71 8.64 4.26
N LYS A 40 -9.88 9.25 4.48
CA LYS A 40 -10.35 10.37 3.65
C LYS A 40 -9.56 11.63 3.99
N VAL A 41 -8.87 12.20 2.99
CA VAL A 41 -8.02 13.40 3.13
C VAL A 41 -8.60 14.64 2.46
N GLU A 42 -9.41 14.48 1.41
CA GLU A 42 -10.16 15.56 0.75
C GLU A 42 -11.52 15.02 0.26
N ASN A 43 -12.37 15.87 -0.33
CA ASN A 43 -13.73 15.49 -0.74
C ASN A 43 -13.77 14.25 -1.66
N ASN A 44 -12.83 14.17 -2.59
CA ASN A 44 -12.73 13.10 -3.59
C ASN A 44 -11.37 12.38 -3.53
N LEU A 45 -10.68 12.40 -2.38
CA LEU A 45 -9.36 11.79 -2.24
C LEU A 45 -9.20 11.00 -0.94
N TRP A 46 -8.68 9.79 -1.07
CA TRP A 46 -8.40 8.86 0.02
C TRP A 46 -6.96 8.36 -0.06
N VAL A 47 -6.37 8.11 1.10
CA VAL A 47 -5.09 7.41 1.24
C VAL A 47 -5.39 5.99 1.73
N ALA A 48 -4.83 4.98 1.06
CA ALA A 48 -4.93 3.58 1.46
C ALA A 48 -3.61 3.14 2.13
N ASN A 49 -3.63 3.00 3.45
CA ASN A 49 -2.52 2.44 4.22
C ASN A 49 -2.57 0.91 4.16
N LEU A 50 -1.81 0.31 3.25
CA LEU A 50 -1.75 -1.14 3.03
C LEU A 50 -0.58 -1.78 3.81
N ILE A 51 -0.87 -2.82 4.60
CA ILE A 51 0.16 -3.57 5.34
C ILE A 51 0.76 -4.67 4.47
N GLY A 52 1.83 -4.34 3.73
CA GLY A 52 2.44 -5.22 2.72
C GLY A 52 3.68 -5.99 3.20
N GLU A 53 4.19 -5.69 4.39
CA GLU A 53 5.40 -6.29 4.94
C GLU A 53 5.25 -6.63 6.43
N HIS A 54 5.93 -7.68 6.87
CA HIS A 54 6.02 -8.06 8.27
C HIS A 54 7.48 -8.28 8.61
N LYS A 55 7.99 -7.45 9.53
CA LYS A 55 9.39 -7.38 10.01
C LYS A 55 10.38 -6.89 8.96
N ILE A 56 11.17 -5.90 9.37
CA ILE A 56 12.20 -5.20 8.58
C ILE A 56 13.39 -6.12 8.20
N ARG A 57 13.44 -7.35 8.73
CA ARG A 57 14.54 -8.31 8.52
C ARG A 57 14.07 -9.52 7.72
N LYS A 58 14.94 -10.01 6.84
CA LYS A 58 14.85 -11.35 6.25
C LYS A 58 14.62 -12.36 7.37
N ASP A 59 13.76 -13.35 7.13
CA ASP A 59 13.71 -14.51 8.01
C ASP A 59 15.02 -15.30 7.93
N SER A 60 15.25 -16.21 8.88
CA SER A 60 16.44 -17.06 8.94
C SER A 60 16.64 -17.96 7.72
N THR A 61 15.66 -17.99 6.79
CA THR A 61 15.64 -18.79 5.56
C THR A 61 15.92 -17.97 4.30
N GLY A 62 16.10 -16.64 4.40
CA GLY A 62 16.51 -15.78 3.28
C GLY A 62 15.36 -15.25 2.41
N THR A 63 14.10 -15.38 2.84
CA THR A 63 12.93 -14.85 2.12
C THR A 63 12.93 -13.32 2.16
N PRO A 64 12.81 -12.62 1.02
CA PRO A 64 12.67 -11.16 1.00
C PRO A 64 11.51 -10.70 1.89
N PRO A 65 11.60 -9.55 2.60
CA PRO A 65 10.56 -9.08 3.52
C PRO A 65 9.23 -8.73 2.83
N ILE A 66 9.24 -8.48 1.52
CA ILE A 66 8.01 -8.30 0.74
C ILE A 66 7.12 -9.56 0.81
N ARG A 67 5.84 -9.38 1.11
CA ARG A 67 4.86 -10.46 1.13
C ARG A 67 3.88 -10.24 -0.02
N TYR A 68 4.22 -10.72 -1.22
CA TYR A 68 3.39 -10.55 -2.43
C TYR A 68 1.91 -10.92 -2.22
N LYS A 69 1.63 -12.02 -1.52
CA LYS A 69 0.25 -12.42 -1.16
C LYS A 69 -0.48 -11.39 -0.30
N ALA A 70 0.23 -10.72 0.62
CA ALA A 70 -0.36 -9.67 1.46
C ALA A 70 -0.67 -8.42 0.62
N ILE A 71 0.22 -8.07 -0.31
CA ILE A 71 0.00 -6.96 -1.24
C ILE A 71 -1.19 -7.26 -2.15
N GLU A 72 -1.26 -8.46 -2.73
CA GLU A 72 -2.40 -8.92 -3.52
C GLU A 72 -3.73 -8.82 -2.73
N GLN A 73 -3.77 -9.34 -1.51
CA GLN A 73 -4.95 -9.22 -0.63
C GLN A 73 -5.34 -7.76 -0.33
N GLY A 74 -4.35 -6.90 -0.11
CA GLY A 74 -4.60 -5.49 0.12
C GLY A 74 -5.09 -4.77 -1.13
N LEU A 75 -4.49 -5.06 -2.30
CA LEU A 75 -4.90 -4.49 -3.58
C LEU A 75 -6.31 -4.91 -3.98
N LYS A 76 -6.73 -6.14 -3.65
CA LYS A 76 -8.13 -6.56 -3.80
C LYS A 76 -9.10 -5.67 -3.00
N LYS A 77 -8.76 -5.31 -1.77
CA LYS A 77 -9.59 -4.38 -0.97
C LYS A 77 -9.58 -2.96 -1.55
N VAL A 78 -8.43 -2.51 -2.06
CA VAL A 78 -8.33 -1.23 -2.76
C VAL A 78 -9.21 -1.23 -4.01
N GLN A 79 -9.22 -2.32 -4.79
CA GLN A 79 -10.09 -2.51 -5.94
C GLN A 79 -11.57 -2.40 -5.54
N GLU A 80 -12.01 -3.10 -4.50
CA GLU A 80 -13.38 -3.04 -4.00
C GLU A 80 -13.78 -1.61 -3.62
N LYS A 81 -12.90 -0.90 -2.89
CA LYS A 81 -13.15 0.50 -2.51
C LYS A 81 -13.14 1.45 -3.70
N ALA A 82 -12.26 1.24 -4.68
CA ALA A 82 -12.21 2.04 -5.89
C ALA A 82 -13.50 1.90 -6.72
N LYS A 83 -14.06 0.68 -6.81
CA LYS A 83 -15.37 0.46 -7.46
C LYS A 83 -16.51 1.16 -6.72
N GLU A 84 -16.55 1.06 -5.39
CA GLU A 84 -17.55 1.74 -4.56
C GLU A 84 -17.54 3.26 -4.79
N LEU A 85 -16.35 3.84 -4.94
CA LEU A 85 -16.17 5.29 -5.10
C LEU A 85 -16.13 5.76 -6.56
N ASN A 86 -16.19 4.85 -7.53
CA ASN A 86 -15.89 5.13 -8.95
C ASN A 86 -14.58 5.92 -9.12
N ALA A 87 -13.51 5.43 -8.47
CA ALA A 87 -12.24 6.13 -8.36
C ALA A 87 -11.10 5.47 -9.15
N SER A 88 -10.11 6.26 -9.56
CA SER A 88 -8.81 5.79 -10.02
C SER A 88 -7.86 5.51 -8.84
N VAL A 89 -6.83 4.71 -9.10
CA VAL A 89 -5.78 4.39 -8.13
C VAL A 89 -4.46 5.05 -8.54
N HIS A 90 -3.84 5.74 -7.59
CA HIS A 90 -2.59 6.46 -7.76
C HIS A 90 -1.57 5.91 -6.75
N MET A 91 -0.40 5.47 -7.22
CA MET A 91 0.62 4.88 -6.34
C MET A 91 2.03 5.21 -6.79
N PRO A 92 3.00 5.33 -5.87
CA PRO A 92 4.41 5.31 -6.26
C PRO A 92 4.79 3.93 -6.78
N ARG A 93 5.98 3.79 -7.36
CA ARG A 93 6.59 2.48 -7.64
C ARG A 93 6.86 1.71 -6.34
N ILE A 94 5.87 0.95 -5.87
CA ILE A 94 5.92 0.21 -4.60
C ILE A 94 6.86 -1.00 -4.68
N GLY A 95 7.41 -1.42 -3.53
CA GLY A 95 8.22 -2.63 -3.37
C GLY A 95 9.58 -2.65 -4.09
N CYS A 96 9.92 -1.58 -4.81
CA CYS A 96 11.24 -1.35 -5.39
C CYS A 96 12.03 -0.48 -4.40
N GLY A 97 12.97 -1.08 -3.67
CA GLY A 97 13.72 -0.41 -2.62
C GLY A 97 14.25 -1.38 -1.58
N LEU A 98 14.35 -0.95 -0.31
CA LEU A 98 14.93 -1.71 0.80
C LEU A 98 14.31 -3.11 1.03
N ALA A 99 13.10 -3.35 0.51
CA ALA A 99 12.37 -4.61 0.66
C ALA A 99 12.80 -5.72 -0.34
N GLY A 100 13.61 -5.39 -1.36
CA GLY A 100 14.14 -6.38 -2.32
C GLY A 100 13.09 -7.08 -3.18
N GLY A 101 11.95 -6.44 -3.43
CA GLY A 101 10.92 -6.93 -4.35
C GLY A 101 11.33 -6.76 -5.81
N SER A 102 10.79 -7.61 -6.69
CA SER A 102 10.89 -7.47 -8.15
C SER A 102 9.67 -6.69 -8.63
N TRP A 103 9.91 -5.60 -9.37
CA TRP A 103 8.86 -4.81 -9.99
C TRP A 103 7.96 -5.66 -10.88
N ASP A 104 8.53 -6.52 -11.73
CA ASP A 104 7.79 -7.37 -12.67
C ASP A 104 6.72 -8.22 -11.96
N LYS A 105 7.04 -8.75 -10.78
CA LYS A 105 6.06 -9.52 -9.97
C LYS A 105 4.98 -8.63 -9.39
N LEU A 106 5.33 -7.43 -8.94
CA LEU A 106 4.33 -6.48 -8.42
C LEU A 106 3.42 -5.95 -9.52
N GLU A 107 3.99 -5.62 -10.68
CA GLU A 107 3.24 -5.18 -11.85
C GLU A 107 2.20 -6.22 -12.26
N GLN A 108 2.57 -7.52 -12.28
CA GLN A 108 1.62 -8.60 -12.54
C GLN A 108 0.46 -8.63 -11.52
N ILE A 109 0.76 -8.44 -10.22
CA ILE A 109 -0.26 -8.41 -9.17
C ILE A 109 -1.15 -7.17 -9.31
N ILE A 110 -0.57 -6.00 -9.58
CA ILE A 110 -1.28 -4.74 -9.79
C ILE A 110 -2.22 -4.87 -11.00
N ASN A 111 -1.75 -5.42 -12.11
CA ASN A 111 -2.56 -5.63 -13.30
C ASN A 111 -3.71 -6.61 -13.04
N LYS A 112 -3.41 -7.71 -12.34
CA LYS A 112 -4.41 -8.72 -11.98
C LYS A 112 -5.52 -8.13 -11.10
N GLU A 113 -5.16 -7.42 -10.03
CA GLU A 113 -6.11 -7.00 -9.01
C GLU A 113 -6.78 -5.64 -9.32
N LEU A 114 -6.20 -4.80 -10.19
CA LEU A 114 -6.75 -3.49 -10.52
C LEU A 114 -7.09 -3.35 -12.01
N SER A 115 -6.13 -3.56 -12.91
CA SER A 115 -6.31 -3.25 -14.34
C SER A 115 -7.35 -4.17 -15.00
N HIS A 116 -7.31 -5.47 -14.72
CA HIS A 116 -8.30 -6.44 -15.23
C HIS A 116 -9.71 -6.20 -14.68
N HIS A 117 -9.82 -5.37 -13.63
CA HIS A 117 -11.08 -4.96 -13.04
C HIS A 117 -11.50 -3.54 -13.46
N GLU A 118 -10.91 -3.03 -14.54
CA GLU A 118 -11.22 -1.75 -15.17
C GLU A 118 -10.99 -0.54 -14.25
N ILE A 119 -10.11 -0.68 -13.27
CA ILE A 119 -9.69 0.44 -12.40
C ILE A 119 -8.57 1.20 -13.10
N PRO A 120 -8.72 2.51 -13.39
CA PRO A 120 -7.63 3.31 -13.94
C PRO A 120 -6.50 3.43 -12.92
N ILE A 121 -5.27 3.16 -13.36
CA ILE A 121 -4.08 3.17 -12.48
C ILE A 121 -3.06 4.16 -13.02
N THR A 122 -2.44 4.93 -12.13
CA THR A 122 -1.23 5.70 -12.45
C THR A 122 -0.13 5.33 -11.46
N VAL A 123 0.97 4.82 -11.99
CA VAL A 123 2.21 4.59 -11.23
C VAL A 123 3.13 5.77 -11.43
N TYR A 124 3.57 6.37 -10.33
CA TYR A 124 4.56 7.44 -10.35
C TYR A 124 5.94 6.88 -10.02
N ASP A 125 6.88 7.05 -10.93
CA ASP A 125 8.29 6.76 -10.71
C ASP A 125 9.02 8.09 -10.45
N PHE A 126 9.67 8.20 -9.30
CA PHE A 126 10.41 9.39 -8.88
C PHE A 126 11.80 8.92 -8.44
N ASP A 127 12.82 9.29 -9.22
CA ASP A 127 14.23 9.05 -8.91
C ASP A 127 14.72 9.84 -7.69
#